data_AF-A0A3A4WV36-F1
#
_entry.id   AF-A0A3A4WV36-F1
#
_cell.length_a   1.000
_cell.length_b   1.000
_cell.length_c   1.000
_cell.angle_alpha   90.00
_cell.angle_beta   90.00
_cell.angle_gamma   90.00
#
_symmetry.space_group_name_H-M   'P 1'
#
loop_
_entity.id
_entity.type
_entity.pdbx_description
1 polymer ?
#
loop_
_entity_poly.entity_id
_entity_poly.type
_entity_poly.pdbx_seq_one_letter_code
_entity_poly.pdbx_strand_id
1 'polypeptide(L)'
;MRPFDERKLAYIIAGILLAVGAVCYAAFPVEAPKEPVRLMFQTVSGNVLFTHKDHASAARIGIECKECHHHPGEGETELLPCKACHRLPGEGDEVPAVCLDCHDQAEVEGAEIPKSSDAFHKQCIGCHQDFGGGPQECSSCHVL
;
A
#
# COMPACT_ATOMS: atom_id res chain seq x y z
N MET A 1 31.57 56.09 -5.75
CA MET A 1 30.83 54.88 -5.34
C MET A 1 30.97 53.85 -6.46
N ARG A 2 31.52 52.65 -6.20
CA ARG A 2 31.64 51.60 -7.23
C ARG A 2 30.25 51.02 -7.52
N PRO A 3 29.84 50.85 -8.78
CA PRO A 3 28.56 50.22 -9.09
C PRO A 3 28.62 48.79 -8.55
N PHE A 4 27.70 48.45 -7.65
CA PHE A 4 27.56 47.07 -7.19
C PHE A 4 27.26 46.21 -8.41
N ASP A 5 27.99 45.11 -8.54
CA ASP A 5 27.80 44.15 -9.63
C ASP A 5 26.49 43.40 -9.37
N GLU A 6 25.39 43.96 -9.88
CA GLU A 6 24.02 43.47 -9.67
C GLU A 6 23.87 41.99 -10.00
N ARG A 7 24.67 41.48 -10.96
CA ARG A 7 24.70 40.06 -11.32
C ARG A 7 25.29 39.20 -10.21
N LYS A 8 26.36 39.65 -9.54
CA LYS A 8 26.92 38.95 -8.37
C LYS A 8 25.96 38.97 -7.19
N LEU A 9 25.28 40.10 -6.96
CA LEU A 9 24.27 40.19 -5.91
C LEU A 9 23.11 39.21 -6.18
N ALA A 10 22.63 39.14 -7.43
CA ALA A 10 21.59 38.20 -7.84
C ALA A 10 22.01 36.73 -7.64
N TYR A 11 23.24 36.35 -8.00
CA TYR A 11 23.73 34.98 -7.78
C TYR A 11 23.88 34.63 -6.30
N ILE A 12 24.31 35.57 -5.46
CA ILE A 12 24.40 35.36 -4.00
C ILE A 12 23.00 35.12 -3.42
N ILE A 13 22.03 35.97 -3.78
CA ILE A 13 20.65 35.82 -3.31
C ILE A 13 20.06 34.49 -3.79
N ALA A 14 20.26 34.12 -5.06
CA ALA A 14 19.79 32.83 -5.59
C ALA A 14 20.41 31.64 -4.86
N GLY A 15 21.71 31.70 -4.54
CA GLY A 15 22.39 30.67 -3.74
C GLY A 15 21.82 30.55 -2.32
N ILE A 16 21.54 31.68 -1.66
CA ILE A 16 20.90 31.70 -0.34
C ILE A 16 19.49 31.11 -0.41
N LEU A 17 18.67 31.50 -1.39
CA LEU A 17 17.32 30.96 -1.55
C LEU A 17 17.31 29.46 -1.84
N LEU A 18 18.25 28.97 -2.65
CA LEU A 18 18.41 27.54 -2.92
C LEU A 18 18.83 26.78 -1.65
N ALA A 19 19.78 27.33 -0.89
CA ALA A 19 20.21 26.73 0.38
C ALA A 19 19.06 26.69 1.40
N VAL A 20 18.31 27.78 1.55
CA VAL A 20 17.13 27.84 2.43
C VAL A 20 16.07 26.84 1.96
N GLY A 21 15.77 26.78 0.66
CA GLY A 21 14.82 25.82 0.11
C GLY A 21 15.22 24.37 0.38
N ALA A 22 16.51 24.04 0.20
CA ALA A 22 17.03 22.70 0.50
C ALA A 22 16.94 22.37 2.00
N VAL A 23 17.28 23.32 2.88
CA VAL A 23 17.16 23.14 4.33
C VAL A 23 15.70 22.96 4.74
N CYS A 24 14.78 23.77 4.23
CA CYS A 24 13.35 23.64 4.52
C CYS A 24 12.80 22.28 4.05
N TYR A 25 13.18 21.82 2.86
CA TYR A 25 12.77 20.51 2.34
C TYR A 25 13.28 19.35 3.21
N ALA A 26 14.54 19.41 3.66
CA ALA A 26 15.15 18.35 4.45
C ALA A 26 14.73 18.36 5.92
N ALA A 27 14.49 19.53 6.51
CA ALA A 27 14.18 19.69 7.93
C ALA A 27 12.70 19.44 8.27
N PHE A 28 11.79 19.63 7.30
CA PHE A 28 10.35 19.49 7.51
C PHE A 28 9.71 18.53 6.48
N PRO A 29 10.13 17.25 6.45
CA PRO A 29 9.45 16.26 5.61
C PRO A 29 8.01 16.08 6.10
N VAL A 30 7.07 16.01 5.16
CA VAL A 30 5.69 15.65 5.47
C VAL A 30 5.66 14.18 5.88
N GLU A 31 5.06 13.89 7.03
CA GLU A 31 4.87 12.51 7.48
C GLU A 31 3.98 11.76 6.48
N ALA A 32 4.35 10.51 6.20
CA ALA A 32 3.53 9.64 5.38
C ALA A 32 2.16 9.43 6.09
N PRO A 33 1.04 9.51 5.35
CA PRO A 33 -0.25 9.25 5.95
C PRO A 33 -0.30 7.80 6.47
N LYS A 34 -0.91 7.61 7.64
CA LYS A 34 -1.08 6.28 8.26
C LYS A 34 -1.81 5.32 7.33
N GLU A 35 -2.83 5.84 6.65
CA GLU A 35 -3.53 5.12 5.59
C GLU A 35 -2.88 5.45 4.24
N PRO A 36 -2.42 4.44 3.49
CA PRO A 36 -1.83 4.67 2.19
C PRO A 36 -2.89 5.23 1.23
N VAL A 37 -2.49 6.20 0.41
CA VAL A 37 -3.39 6.77 -0.60
C VAL A 37 -3.47 5.85 -1.82
N ARG A 38 -2.32 5.35 -2.26
CA ARG A 38 -2.15 4.43 -3.38
C ARG A 38 -1.08 3.40 -3.04
N LEU A 39 -1.30 2.19 -3.52
CA LEU A 39 -0.38 1.05 -3.36
C LEU A 39 -0.02 0.53 -4.75
N MET A 40 1.23 0.12 -4.93
CA MET A 40 1.68 -0.54 -6.15
C MET A 40 2.02 -1.99 -5.80
N PHE A 41 1.18 -2.92 -6.23
CA PHE A 41 1.46 -4.34 -6.06
C PHE A 41 2.42 -4.80 -7.14
N GLN A 42 3.60 -5.25 -6.71
CA GLN A 42 4.60 -5.85 -7.58
C GLN A 42 4.19 -7.28 -7.90
N THR A 43 3.97 -7.59 -9.17
CA THR A 43 3.55 -8.93 -9.61
C THR A 43 4.32 -9.36 -10.86
N VAL A 44 4.28 -10.66 -11.17
CA VAL A 44 4.95 -11.24 -12.35
C VAL A 44 4.26 -10.91 -13.67
N SER A 45 2.97 -10.54 -13.63
CA SER A 45 2.15 -10.28 -14.82
C SER A 45 1.98 -8.79 -15.11
N GLY A 46 2.83 -7.96 -14.52
CA GLY A 46 2.76 -6.50 -14.55
C GLY A 46 2.23 -5.92 -13.25
N ASN A 47 2.65 -4.70 -12.92
CA ASN A 47 2.32 -4.08 -11.65
C ASN A 47 0.87 -3.58 -11.63
N VAL A 48 0.23 -3.70 -10.47
CA VAL A 48 -1.15 -3.27 -10.24
C VAL A 48 -1.15 -2.04 -9.33
N LEU A 49 -1.64 -0.92 -9.85
CA LEU A 49 -1.86 0.29 -9.05
C LEU A 49 -3.24 0.21 -8.39
N PHE A 50 -3.25 0.17 -7.06
CA PHE A 50 -4.47 0.17 -6.26
C PHE A 50 -4.65 1.52 -5.54
N THR A 51 -5.85 2.08 -5.59
CA THR A 51 -6.18 3.35 -4.93
C THR A 51 -6.91 3.11 -3.60
N HIS A 52 -6.14 2.79 -2.55
CA HIS A 52 -6.69 2.50 -1.22
C HIS A 52 -7.61 3.60 -0.69
N LYS A 53 -7.25 4.88 -0.88
CA LYS A 53 -8.10 6.01 -0.48
C LYS A 53 -9.47 6.01 -1.16
N ASP A 54 -9.57 5.68 -2.45
CA ASP A 54 -10.85 5.68 -3.14
C ASP A 54 -11.75 4.54 -2.66
N HIS A 55 -11.16 3.39 -2.31
CA HIS A 55 -11.90 2.24 -1.80
C HIS A 55 -12.36 2.44 -0.35
N ALA A 56 -11.48 2.91 0.53
CA ALA A 56 -11.78 3.07 1.96
C ALA A 56 -12.56 4.34 2.30
N SER A 57 -12.41 5.44 1.53
CA SER A 57 -13.05 6.69 1.91
C SER A 57 -14.57 6.68 1.70
N ALA A 58 -15.32 7.07 2.73
CA ALA A 58 -16.77 7.24 2.68
C ALA A 58 -17.23 8.27 1.62
N ALA A 59 -16.35 9.19 1.21
CA ALA A 59 -16.64 10.16 0.15
C ALA A 59 -16.60 9.57 -1.27
N ARG A 60 -16.18 8.30 -1.41
CA ARG A 60 -15.98 7.63 -2.69
C ARG A 60 -16.76 6.31 -2.68
N ILE A 61 -16.09 5.18 -2.39
CA ILE A 61 -16.74 3.86 -2.36
C ILE A 61 -17.20 3.51 -0.94
N GLY A 62 -16.39 3.82 0.08
CA GLY A 62 -16.75 3.62 1.49
C GLY A 62 -16.77 2.15 1.91
N ILE A 63 -15.79 1.36 1.47
CA ILE A 63 -15.61 -0.02 1.90
C ILE A 63 -15.04 -0.03 3.32
N GLU A 64 -15.69 -0.74 4.23
CA GLU A 64 -15.21 -0.93 5.60
C GLU A 64 -13.86 -1.67 5.60
N CYS A 65 -12.96 -1.33 6.52
CA CYS A 65 -11.61 -1.89 6.55
C CYS A 65 -11.61 -3.43 6.56
N LYS A 66 -12.55 -4.04 7.28
CA LYS A 66 -12.65 -5.49 7.48
C LYS A 66 -13.16 -6.24 6.25
N GLU A 67 -13.76 -5.56 5.27
CA GLU A 67 -14.17 -6.21 4.02
C GLU A 67 -12.95 -6.70 3.23
N CYS A 68 -11.85 -5.94 3.26
CA CYS A 68 -10.57 -6.34 2.66
C CYS A 68 -9.63 -6.98 3.69
N HIS A 69 -9.54 -6.39 4.89
CA HIS A 69 -8.72 -6.88 6.01
C HIS A 69 -9.59 -7.74 6.95
N HIS A 70 -10.05 -8.86 6.43
CA HIS A 70 -10.99 -9.80 7.07
C HIS A 70 -10.42 -10.58 8.28
N HIS A 71 -9.39 -10.05 8.93
CA HIS A 71 -8.83 -10.60 10.16
C HIS A 71 -9.74 -10.26 11.37
N PRO A 72 -9.93 -11.20 12.32
CA PRO A 72 -10.80 -11.03 13.50
C PRO A 72 -10.31 -10.07 14.60
N GLY A 73 -9.22 -9.32 14.40
CA GLY A 73 -8.67 -8.37 15.38
C GLY A 73 -9.69 -7.35 15.89
N GLU A 74 -9.56 -7.00 17.17
CA GLU A 74 -10.41 -6.01 17.82
C GLU A 74 -9.88 -4.60 17.52
N GLY A 75 -10.34 -4.05 16.39
CA GLY A 75 -10.14 -2.64 16.04
C GLY A 75 -9.36 -2.42 14.74
N GLU A 76 -9.28 -1.16 14.31
CA GLU A 76 -8.64 -0.74 13.06
C GLU A 76 -7.10 -0.78 13.12
N THR A 77 -6.51 -1.08 14.28
CA THR A 77 -5.05 -1.10 14.51
C THR A 77 -4.41 -2.47 14.30
N GLU A 78 -5.21 -3.52 14.09
CA GLU A 78 -4.74 -4.91 13.93
C GLU A 78 -4.92 -5.44 12.50
N LEU A 79 -4.97 -4.53 11.52
CA LEU A 79 -5.17 -4.90 10.12
C LEU A 79 -3.90 -5.56 9.56
N LEU A 80 -3.99 -6.86 9.27
CA LEU A 80 -2.91 -7.60 8.63
C LEU A 80 -3.03 -7.55 7.09
N PRO A 81 -1.92 -7.45 6.36
CA PRO A 81 -1.94 -7.57 4.90
C PRO A 81 -2.21 -9.02 4.49
N CYS A 82 -2.85 -9.22 3.33
CA CYS A 82 -3.24 -10.55 2.86
C CYS A 82 -2.08 -11.56 2.89
N LYS A 83 -0.87 -11.13 2.53
CA LYS A 83 0.35 -11.97 2.50
C LYS A 83 0.88 -12.41 3.87
N ALA A 84 0.39 -11.83 4.97
CA ALA A 84 0.74 -12.28 6.31
C ALA A 84 0.30 -13.74 6.52
N CYS A 85 -0.89 -14.10 6.02
CA CYS A 85 -1.45 -15.45 6.14
C CYS A 85 -1.54 -16.17 4.78
N HIS A 86 -1.92 -15.49 3.69
CA HIS A 86 -2.04 -16.05 2.33
C HIS A 86 -0.69 -16.18 1.61
N ARG A 87 0.28 -16.77 2.28
CA ARG A 87 1.56 -17.15 1.69
C ARG A 87 1.47 -18.58 1.17
N LEU A 88 2.36 -18.91 0.23
CA LEU A 88 2.63 -20.30 -0.10
C LEU A 88 3.45 -20.91 1.04
N PRO A 89 2.95 -21.88 1.83
CA PRO A 89 3.88 -22.79 2.47
C PRO A 89 4.50 -23.65 1.37
N GLY A 90 5.83 -23.60 1.25
CA GLY A 90 6.56 -24.68 0.62
C GLY A 90 6.35 -25.95 1.45
N GLU A 91 6.35 -27.10 0.78
CA GLU A 91 6.30 -28.40 1.46
C GLU A 91 7.54 -28.50 2.39
N GLY A 92 7.32 -28.45 3.71
CA GLY A 92 8.39 -28.42 4.72
C GLY A 92 8.79 -27.03 5.26
N ASP A 93 8.10 -25.95 4.87
CA ASP A 93 8.31 -24.64 5.47
C ASP A 93 7.74 -24.58 6.90
N GLU A 94 8.50 -23.98 7.83
CA GLU A 94 8.01 -23.71 9.18
C GLU A 94 6.81 -22.74 9.13
N VAL A 95 5.78 -23.04 9.93
CA VAL A 95 4.63 -22.14 10.16
C VAL A 95 5.15 -20.78 10.62
N PRO A 96 4.73 -19.65 10.01
CA PRO A 96 5.28 -18.37 10.41
C PRO A 96 4.74 -17.99 11.78
N ALA A 97 5.57 -17.31 12.57
CA ALA A 97 5.19 -16.83 13.89
C ALA A 97 3.88 -16.01 13.88
N VAL A 98 3.61 -15.23 12.82
CA VAL A 98 2.37 -14.43 12.70
C VAL A 98 1.09 -15.27 12.69
N CYS A 99 1.15 -16.53 12.23
CA CYS A 99 0.01 -17.43 12.35
C CYS A 99 -0.14 -17.91 13.79
N LEU A 100 0.99 -18.15 14.47
CA LEU A 100 1.04 -18.65 15.85
C LEU A 100 0.65 -17.61 16.91
N ASP A 101 0.55 -16.34 16.51
CA ASP A 101 0.01 -15.27 17.37
C ASP A 101 -1.48 -15.50 17.71
N CYS A 102 -2.19 -16.29 16.91
CA CYS A 102 -3.63 -16.56 17.08
C CYS A 102 -4.03 -18.02 16.92
N HIS A 103 -3.30 -18.79 16.12
CA HIS A 103 -3.58 -20.20 15.82
C HIS A 103 -2.54 -21.10 16.46
N ASP A 104 -2.99 -22.23 17.01
CA ASP A 104 -2.05 -23.24 17.45
C ASP A 104 -1.41 -23.94 16.24
N GLN A 105 -0.20 -24.47 16.43
CA GLN A 105 0.54 -25.14 15.37
C GLN A 105 -0.29 -26.24 14.68
N ALA A 106 -1.08 -27.00 15.44
CA ALA A 106 -1.96 -28.05 14.92
C ALA A 106 -3.13 -27.52 14.07
N GLU A 107 -3.55 -26.27 14.24
CA GLU A 107 -4.61 -25.66 13.43
C GLU A 107 -4.08 -25.17 12.07
N VAL A 108 -2.81 -24.77 12.03
CA VAL A 108 -2.15 -24.28 10.82
C VAL A 108 -1.54 -25.44 10.01
N GLU A 109 -1.07 -26.48 10.69
CA GLU A 109 -0.58 -27.71 10.06
C GLU A 109 -1.71 -28.43 9.31
N GLY A 110 -1.70 -28.32 7.98
CA GLY A 110 -2.72 -28.89 7.11
C GLY A 110 -3.85 -27.92 6.73
N ALA A 111 -3.80 -26.66 7.14
CA ALA A 111 -4.73 -25.64 6.68
C ALA A 111 -4.48 -25.31 5.20
N GLU A 112 -5.52 -25.47 4.37
CA GLU A 112 -5.50 -25.05 2.97
C GLU A 112 -5.79 -23.55 2.87
N ILE A 113 -4.74 -22.74 2.91
CA ILE A 113 -4.85 -21.28 2.72
C ILE A 113 -4.58 -20.96 1.24
N PRO A 114 -5.50 -20.27 0.54
CA PRO A 114 -5.27 -19.92 -0.86
C PRO A 114 -4.10 -18.96 -0.97
N LYS A 115 -3.42 -18.99 -2.12
CA LYS A 115 -2.31 -18.07 -2.41
C LYS A 115 -2.83 -16.63 -2.40
N SER A 116 -1.99 -15.69 -1.98
CA SER A 116 -2.36 -14.27 -2.00
C SER A 116 -2.82 -13.79 -3.38
N SER A 117 -2.25 -14.29 -4.48
CA SER A 117 -2.73 -13.96 -5.84
C SER A 117 -4.19 -14.33 -6.04
N ASP A 118 -4.58 -15.52 -5.59
CA ASP A 118 -5.92 -16.07 -5.78
C ASP A 118 -6.90 -15.37 -4.84
N ALA A 119 -6.46 -15.06 -3.61
CA ALA A 119 -7.22 -14.26 -2.67
C ALA A 119 -7.48 -12.84 -3.21
N PHE A 120 -6.47 -12.18 -3.78
CA PHE A 120 -6.63 -10.85 -4.40
C PHE A 120 -7.58 -10.89 -5.60
N HIS A 121 -7.41 -11.86 -6.51
CA HIS A 121 -8.32 -11.99 -7.65
C HIS A 121 -9.75 -12.24 -7.19
N LYS A 122 -9.96 -13.12 -6.21
CA LYS A 122 -11.29 -13.38 -5.66
C LYS A 122 -11.92 -12.14 -5.04
N GLN A 123 -11.17 -11.41 -4.21
CA GLN A 123 -11.69 -10.24 -3.49
C GLN A 123 -11.96 -9.07 -4.45
N CYS A 124 -10.96 -8.66 -5.23
CA CYS A 124 -11.05 -7.47 -6.08
C CYS A 124 -12.04 -7.69 -7.23
N ILE A 125 -11.91 -8.82 -7.95
CA ILE A 125 -12.77 -9.10 -9.10
C ILE A 125 -14.19 -9.43 -8.63
N GLY A 126 -14.35 -10.17 -7.53
CA GLY A 126 -15.66 -10.52 -6.98
C GLY A 126 -16.49 -9.30 -6.64
N CYS A 127 -15.93 -8.36 -5.86
CA CYS A 127 -16.62 -7.10 -5.56
C CYS A 127 -16.93 -6.30 -6.85
N HIS A 128 -16.00 -6.22 -7.79
CA HIS A 128 -16.24 -5.53 -9.07
C HIS A 128 -17.35 -6.18 -9.91
N GLN A 129 -17.49 -7.50 -9.86
CA GLN A 129 -18.56 -8.24 -10.53
C GLN A 129 -19.90 -8.00 -9.85
N ASP A 130 -19.95 -8.13 -8.52
CA ASP A 130 -21.18 -8.02 -7.73
C ASP A 130 -21.82 -6.65 -7.86
N PHE A 131 -21.00 -5.59 -7.87
CA PHE A 131 -21.48 -4.21 -8.02
C PHE A 131 -21.44 -3.71 -9.48
N GLY A 132 -21.00 -4.54 -10.42
CA GLY A 132 -20.95 -4.20 -11.85
C GLY A 132 -20.04 -3.00 -12.19
N GLY A 133 -18.98 -2.79 -11.41
CA GLY A 133 -18.08 -1.64 -11.54
C GLY A 133 -16.63 -2.00 -11.29
N GLY A 134 -15.70 -1.23 -11.87
CA GLY A 134 -14.27 -1.49 -11.73
C GLY A 134 -13.70 -2.52 -12.73
N PRO A 135 -12.36 -2.69 -12.76
CA PRO A 135 -11.69 -3.57 -13.71
C PRO A 135 -11.89 -5.06 -13.39
N GLN A 136 -12.20 -5.86 -14.41
CA GLN A 136 -12.35 -7.33 -14.30
C GLN A 136 -11.43 -8.09 -15.26
N GLU A 137 -10.96 -7.43 -16.32
CA GLU A 137 -10.04 -8.01 -17.30
C GLU A 137 -8.59 -7.90 -16.83
N CYS A 138 -7.76 -8.89 -17.17
CA CYS A 138 -6.36 -8.98 -16.72
C CYS A 138 -5.58 -7.69 -17.00
N SER A 139 -5.67 -7.18 -18.22
CA SER A 139 -4.97 -5.96 -18.68
C SER A 139 -5.54 -4.67 -18.11
N SER A 140 -6.73 -4.71 -17.51
CA SER A 140 -7.31 -3.53 -16.84
C SER A 140 -6.74 -3.33 -15.44
N CYS A 141 -6.19 -4.38 -14.83
CA CYS A 141 -5.48 -4.32 -13.55
C CYS A 141 -3.97 -4.28 -13.73
N HIS A 142 -3.44 -5.15 -14.60
CA HIS A 142 -2.01 -5.33 -14.86
C HIS A 142 -1.55 -4.44 -16.02
N VAL A 143 -1.20 -3.20 -15.69
CA VAL A 143 -1.01 -2.12 -16.68
C VAL A 143 0.45 -1.67 -16.87
N LEU A 144 1.39 -2.21 -16.10
CA LEU A 144 2.80 -1.78 -16.06
C LEU A 144 3.78 -2.93 -16.16
#